data_AF-A0AAD5ANR9-F1
#
_entry.id   AF-A0AAD5ANR9-F1
#
_cell.length_a   1.000
_cell.length_b   1.000
_cell.length_c   1.000
_cell.angle_alpha   90.00
_cell.angle_beta   90.00
_cell.angle_gamma   90.00
#
_symmetry.space_group_name_H-M   'P 1'
#
loop_
_entity.id
_entity.type
_entity.pdbx_description
1 polymer ?
#
loop_
_entity_poly.entity_id
_entity_poly.type
_entity_poly.pdbx_seq_one_letter_code
_entity_poly.pdbx_strand_id
1 'polypeptide(L)'
;MDTSNVTQQVESVERNIAFLQKEHQVLLTGLRLEIRHLKKRCNDLSCELSKSSPARNRVDIATEEEFLQARILQTEHHIAEQECSQGELKAKLRHKGEQASALQVRLREEERRFLEELKRRSHKITALSRDLRKQTDIAAQLTFQLHSARFRLYHQAEEGEGEKEEEKKKEEEEEERKARPEARHRSHCSARLRRSERVRECVPQERILGPEKPSPMPDPALFLYPFPQRLLPLHISLRGHCGEGDSQRQMGRLRTRVTRDDTRPETTDL
;
A
#
# COMPACT_ATOMS: atom_id res chain seq x y z
N MET A 1 96.27 -47.04 -79.01
CA MET A 1 96.57 -46.43 -77.69
C MET A 1 95.26 -46.28 -76.88
N ASP A 2 94.29 -47.18 -77.08
CA ASP A 2 92.88 -46.90 -76.76
C ASP A 2 92.35 -47.75 -75.60
N THR A 3 93.12 -48.75 -75.17
CA THR A 3 92.77 -49.64 -74.07
C THR A 3 92.78 -48.91 -72.72
N SER A 4 93.68 -47.95 -72.52
CA SER A 4 93.78 -47.16 -71.29
C SER A 4 92.62 -46.17 -71.10
N ASN A 5 92.03 -45.67 -72.19
CA ASN A 5 90.87 -44.77 -72.14
C ASN A 5 89.59 -45.55 -71.78
N VAL A 6 89.39 -46.72 -72.39
CA VAL A 6 88.24 -47.59 -72.09
C VAL A 6 88.27 -48.09 -70.65
N THR A 7 89.43 -48.48 -70.11
CA THR A 7 89.55 -48.85 -68.69
C THR A 7 89.21 -47.69 -67.76
N GLN A 8 89.65 -46.47 -68.10
CA GLN A 8 89.36 -45.28 -67.30
C GLN A 8 87.86 -44.90 -67.35
N GLN A 9 87.19 -45.12 -68.48
CA GLN A 9 85.73 -44.98 -68.61
C GLN A 9 84.96 -46.04 -67.82
N VAL A 10 85.40 -47.31 -67.85
CA VAL A 10 84.79 -48.39 -67.04
C VAL A 10 84.92 -48.07 -65.56
N GLU A 11 86.11 -47.69 -65.09
CA GLU A 11 86.30 -47.27 -63.70
C GLU A 11 85.47 -46.02 -63.33
N SER A 12 85.27 -45.09 -64.27
CA SER A 12 84.40 -43.93 -64.08
C SER A 12 82.94 -44.33 -63.90
N VAL A 13 82.43 -45.22 -64.75
CA VAL A 13 81.06 -45.73 -64.66
C VAL A 13 80.86 -46.55 -63.39
N GLU A 14 81.83 -47.38 -63.01
CA GLU A 14 81.79 -48.15 -61.75
C GLU A 14 81.71 -47.23 -60.53
N ARG A 15 82.49 -46.14 -60.48
CA ARG A 15 82.39 -45.13 -59.42
C ARG A 15 81.02 -44.43 -59.42
N ASN A 16 80.47 -44.11 -60.58
CA ASN A 16 79.15 -43.50 -60.71
C ASN A 16 78.04 -44.47 -60.25
N ILE A 17 78.12 -45.75 -60.61
CA ILE A 17 77.18 -46.78 -60.16
C ILE A 17 77.28 -46.95 -58.64
N ALA A 18 78.48 -47.02 -58.07
CA ALA A 18 78.67 -47.10 -56.62
C ALA A 18 78.12 -45.85 -55.90
N PHE A 19 78.27 -44.67 -56.50
CA PHE A 19 77.69 -43.42 -56.00
C PHE A 19 76.16 -43.47 -56.00
N LEU A 20 75.54 -43.84 -57.13
CA LEU A 20 74.08 -43.99 -57.26
C LEU A 20 73.53 -45.05 -56.30
N GLN A 21 74.23 -46.18 -56.13
CA GLN A 21 73.85 -47.22 -55.17
C GLN A 21 73.87 -46.69 -53.74
N LYS A 22 74.89 -45.88 -53.40
CA LYS A 22 74.99 -45.23 -52.09
C LYS A 22 73.86 -44.21 -51.88
N GLU A 23 73.57 -43.36 -52.86
CA GLU A 23 72.46 -42.40 -52.79
C GLU A 23 71.10 -43.10 -52.67
N HIS A 24 70.86 -44.16 -53.44
CA HIS A 24 69.65 -44.96 -53.37
C HIS A 24 69.47 -45.58 -51.98
N GLN A 25 70.55 -46.08 -51.38
CA GLN A 25 70.52 -46.62 -50.02
C GLN A 25 70.22 -45.54 -48.96
N VAL A 26 70.74 -44.32 -49.12
CA VAL A 26 70.40 -43.17 -48.27
C VAL A 26 68.93 -42.80 -48.41
N LEU A 27 68.40 -42.71 -49.63
CA LEU A 27 66.99 -42.37 -49.85
C LEU A 27 66.05 -43.44 -49.26
N LEU A 28 66.32 -44.72 -49.51
CA LEU A 28 65.52 -45.81 -48.96
C LEU A 28 65.53 -45.85 -47.44
N THR A 29 66.68 -45.57 -46.81
CA THR A 29 66.77 -45.49 -45.35
C THR A 29 66.02 -44.27 -44.80
N GLY A 30 66.08 -43.11 -45.47
CA GLY A 30 65.28 -41.93 -45.15
C GLY A 30 63.77 -42.19 -45.22
N LEU A 31 63.28 -42.74 -46.33
CA LEU A 31 61.85 -43.07 -46.49
C LEU A 31 61.36 -44.09 -45.45
N ARG A 32 62.19 -45.09 -45.11
CA ARG A 32 61.85 -46.06 -44.05
C ARG A 32 61.71 -45.38 -42.68
N LEU A 33 62.51 -44.34 -42.40
CA LEU A 33 62.39 -43.54 -41.18
C LEU A 33 61.14 -42.67 -41.19
N GLU A 34 60.81 -42.03 -42.31
CA GLU A 34 59.59 -41.22 -42.45
C GLU A 34 58.34 -42.07 -42.31
N ILE A 35 58.28 -43.25 -42.95
CA ILE A 35 57.17 -44.18 -42.80
C ILE A 35 57.04 -44.61 -41.34
N ARG A 36 58.16 -44.89 -40.66
CA ARG A 36 58.15 -45.22 -39.23
C ARG A 36 57.66 -44.05 -38.38
N HIS A 37 58.10 -42.83 -38.67
CA HIS A 37 57.69 -41.62 -37.96
C HIS A 37 56.19 -41.33 -38.16
N LEU A 38 55.69 -41.43 -39.39
CA LEU A 38 54.28 -41.23 -39.70
C LEU A 38 53.41 -42.30 -39.04
N LYS A 39 53.83 -43.58 -39.09
CA LYS A 39 53.15 -44.67 -38.36
C LYS A 39 53.11 -44.40 -36.87
N LYS A 40 54.20 -43.92 -36.27
CA LYS A 40 54.24 -43.53 -34.87
C LYS A 40 53.24 -42.40 -34.59
N ARG A 41 53.26 -41.32 -35.38
CA ARG A 41 52.33 -40.18 -35.21
C ARG A 41 50.87 -40.58 -35.38
N CYS A 42 50.55 -41.43 -36.35
CA CYS A 42 49.20 -41.96 -36.55
C CYS A 42 48.76 -42.83 -35.36
N ASN A 43 49.68 -43.65 -34.82
CA ASN A 43 49.41 -44.41 -33.60
C ASN A 43 49.20 -43.48 -32.40
N ASP A 44 50.03 -42.45 -32.24
CA ASP A 44 49.94 -41.48 -31.14
C ASP A 44 48.59 -40.75 -31.18
N LEU A 45 48.18 -40.24 -32.35
CA LEU A 45 46.88 -39.60 -32.56
C LEU A 45 45.70 -40.56 -32.33
N SER A 46 45.82 -41.82 -32.78
CA SER A 46 44.80 -42.85 -32.52
C SER A 46 44.69 -43.17 -31.02
N CYS A 47 45.81 -43.18 -30.31
CA CYS A 47 45.85 -43.32 -28.86
C CYS A 47 45.23 -42.09 -28.15
N GLU A 48 45.47 -40.88 -28.64
CA GLU A 48 44.87 -39.66 -28.10
C GLU A 48 43.35 -39.63 -28.31
N LEU A 49 42.86 -40.02 -29.51
CA LEU A 49 41.43 -40.09 -29.81
C LEU A 49 40.72 -41.20 -29.02
N SER A 50 41.37 -42.35 -28.80
CA SER A 50 40.80 -43.42 -27.96
C SER A 50 40.81 -43.06 -26.48
N LYS A 51 41.81 -42.32 -25.99
CA LYS A 51 41.81 -41.74 -24.63
C LYS A 51 40.75 -40.65 -24.49
N SER A 52 40.58 -39.82 -25.50
CA SER A 52 39.49 -38.85 -25.64
C SER A 52 38.21 -39.54 -26.13
N SER A 53 37.86 -40.69 -25.52
CA SER A 53 36.79 -41.53 -26.01
C SER A 53 35.50 -40.70 -26.12
N PRO A 54 34.89 -40.58 -27.31
CA PRO A 54 33.70 -39.76 -27.49
C PRO A 54 32.50 -40.32 -26.73
N ALA A 55 32.53 -41.60 -26.36
CA ALA A 55 31.48 -42.26 -25.61
C ALA A 55 31.32 -41.72 -24.18
N ARG A 56 32.43 -41.47 -23.46
CA ARG A 56 32.38 -40.93 -22.09
C ARG A 56 31.87 -39.50 -22.10
N ASN A 57 32.42 -38.67 -22.98
CA ASN A 57 31.98 -37.29 -23.19
C ASN A 57 30.51 -37.22 -23.64
N ARG A 58 30.02 -38.15 -24.47
CA ARG A 58 28.63 -38.16 -24.94
C ARG A 58 27.63 -38.51 -23.83
N VAL A 59 27.98 -39.41 -22.92
CA VAL A 59 27.13 -39.72 -21.76
C VAL A 59 27.12 -38.55 -20.78
N ASP A 60 28.28 -37.97 -20.50
CA ASP A 60 28.39 -36.81 -19.61
C ASP A 60 27.59 -35.63 -20.16
N ILE A 61 27.72 -35.34 -21.46
CA ILE A 61 26.91 -34.31 -22.16
C ILE A 61 25.41 -34.62 -22.07
N ALA A 62 24.98 -35.86 -22.29
CA ALA A 62 23.56 -36.23 -22.19
C ALA A 62 23.01 -36.01 -20.77
N THR A 63 23.79 -36.33 -19.73
CA THR A 63 23.38 -36.08 -18.34
C THR A 63 23.31 -34.59 -18.01
N GLU A 64 24.24 -33.78 -18.55
CA GLU A 64 24.20 -32.32 -18.40
C GLU A 64 23.00 -31.71 -19.14
N GLU A 65 22.68 -32.21 -20.33
CA GLU A 65 21.50 -31.81 -21.09
C GLU A 65 20.21 -32.12 -20.34
N GLU A 66 20.07 -33.32 -19.78
CA GLU A 66 18.93 -33.70 -18.94
C GLU A 66 18.81 -32.81 -17.69
N PHE A 67 19.92 -32.51 -17.03
CA PHE A 67 19.94 -31.60 -15.87
C PHE A 67 19.52 -30.18 -16.24
N LEU A 68 20.04 -29.65 -17.35
CA LEU A 68 19.68 -28.32 -17.83
C LEU A 68 18.21 -28.27 -18.26
N GLN A 69 17.70 -29.31 -18.92
CA GLN A 69 16.28 -29.43 -19.26
C GLN A 69 15.41 -29.44 -18.00
N ALA A 70 15.77 -30.22 -16.99
CA ALA A 70 15.05 -30.22 -15.71
C ALA A 70 15.07 -28.83 -15.05
N ARG A 71 16.20 -28.12 -15.10
CA ARG A 71 16.30 -26.76 -14.57
C ARG A 71 15.46 -25.76 -15.35
N ILE A 72 15.42 -25.86 -16.68
CA ILE A 72 14.58 -25.02 -17.54
C ILE A 72 13.11 -25.24 -17.18
N LEU A 73 12.66 -26.49 -17.12
CA LEU A 73 11.27 -26.83 -16.75
C LEU A 73 10.89 -26.29 -15.36
N GLN A 74 11.80 -26.38 -14.38
CA GLN A 74 11.57 -25.80 -13.05
C GLN A 74 11.43 -24.28 -13.12
N THR A 75 12.29 -23.60 -13.88
CA THR A 75 12.19 -22.14 -14.03
C THR A 75 10.93 -21.72 -14.78
N GLU A 76 10.51 -22.45 -15.80
CA GLU A 76 9.26 -22.21 -16.52
C GLU A 76 8.05 -22.37 -15.60
N HIS A 77 8.03 -23.41 -14.77
CA HIS A 77 6.97 -23.60 -13.76
C HIS A 77 6.91 -22.42 -12.79
N HIS A 78 8.06 -22.00 -12.25
CA HIS A 78 8.11 -20.85 -11.34
C HIS A 78 7.67 -19.54 -12.02
N ILE A 79 8.00 -19.32 -13.28
CA ILE A 79 7.51 -18.15 -14.03
C ILE A 79 5.99 -18.25 -14.20
N ALA A 80 5.44 -19.41 -14.55
CA ALA A 80 3.99 -19.61 -14.70
C ALA A 80 3.22 -19.37 -13.38
N GLU A 81 3.74 -19.84 -12.25
CA GLU A 81 3.18 -19.56 -10.92
C GLU A 81 3.19 -18.05 -10.61
N GLN A 82 4.30 -17.38 -10.91
CA GLN A 82 4.43 -15.94 -10.73
C GLN A 82 3.45 -15.18 -11.63
N GLU A 83 3.31 -15.56 -12.90
CA GLU A 83 2.35 -14.95 -13.82
C GLU A 83 0.90 -15.13 -13.35
N CYS A 84 0.55 -16.32 -12.86
CA CYS A 84 -0.76 -16.58 -12.27
C CYS A 84 -1.01 -15.69 -11.05
N SER A 85 -0.09 -15.65 -10.09
CA SER A 85 -0.21 -14.80 -8.89
C SER A 85 -0.28 -13.30 -9.23
N GLN A 86 0.50 -12.84 -10.21
CA GLN A 86 0.43 -11.47 -10.72
C GLN A 86 -0.91 -11.18 -11.39
N GLY A 87 -1.45 -12.14 -12.15
CA GLY A 87 -2.78 -12.06 -12.75
C GLY A 87 -3.87 -11.88 -11.70
N GLU A 88 -3.84 -12.67 -10.62
CA GLU A 88 -4.79 -12.53 -9.51
C GLU A 88 -4.67 -11.17 -8.81
N LEU A 89 -3.45 -10.70 -8.55
CA LEU A 89 -3.24 -9.39 -7.93
C LEU A 89 -3.76 -8.26 -8.80
N LYS A 90 -3.54 -8.33 -10.12
CA LYS A 90 -4.10 -7.37 -11.09
C LYS A 90 -5.63 -7.42 -11.09
N ALA A 91 -6.24 -8.60 -11.02
CA ALA A 91 -7.70 -8.75 -10.93
C ALA A 91 -8.26 -8.15 -9.64
N LYS A 92 -7.64 -8.44 -8.49
CA LYS A 92 -7.98 -7.85 -7.19
C LYS A 92 -7.88 -6.32 -7.22
N LEU A 93 -6.81 -5.78 -7.82
CA LEU A 93 -6.63 -4.34 -7.96
C LEU A 93 -7.72 -3.71 -8.84
N ARG A 94 -8.08 -4.33 -9.97
CA ARG A 94 -9.18 -3.87 -10.84
C ARG A 94 -10.50 -3.84 -10.09
N HIS A 95 -10.84 -4.92 -9.40
CA HIS A 95 -12.08 -5.00 -8.61
C HIS A 95 -12.13 -3.93 -7.50
N LYS A 96 -11.01 -3.67 -6.82
CA LYS A 96 -10.93 -2.59 -5.82
C LYS A 96 -11.02 -1.20 -6.46
N GLY A 97 -10.46 -1.01 -7.65
CA GLY A 97 -10.60 0.22 -8.44
C GLY A 97 -12.06 0.48 -8.82
N GLU A 98 -12.76 -0.55 -9.29
CA GLU A 98 -14.20 -0.49 -9.59
C GLU A 98 -15.00 -0.14 -8.34
N GLN A 99 -14.75 -0.83 -7.21
CA GLN A 99 -15.40 -0.55 -5.93
C GLN A 99 -15.18 0.91 -5.48
N ALA A 100 -13.94 1.41 -5.55
CA ALA A 100 -13.62 2.79 -5.20
C ALA A 100 -14.34 3.79 -6.10
N SER A 101 -14.38 3.53 -7.42
CA SER A 101 -15.09 4.39 -8.38
C SER A 101 -16.60 4.41 -8.12
N ALA A 102 -17.21 3.27 -7.82
CA ALA A 102 -18.63 3.17 -7.49
C ALA A 102 -18.97 3.95 -6.21
N LEU A 103 -18.14 3.82 -5.18
CA LEU A 103 -18.29 4.60 -3.94
C LEU A 103 -18.12 6.11 -4.20
N GLN A 104 -17.15 6.50 -5.02
CA GLN A 104 -16.94 7.91 -5.37
C GLN A 104 -18.15 8.51 -6.10
N VAL A 105 -18.74 7.77 -7.04
CA VAL A 105 -19.97 8.20 -7.73
C VAL A 105 -21.13 8.34 -6.75
N ARG A 106 -21.33 7.35 -5.86
CA ARG A 106 -22.39 7.40 -4.85
C ARG A 106 -22.24 8.58 -3.90
N LEU A 107 -21.04 8.85 -3.39
CA LEU A 107 -20.78 10.00 -2.52
C LEU A 107 -21.09 11.33 -3.24
N ARG A 108 -20.71 11.45 -4.51
CA ARG A 108 -21.03 12.64 -5.31
C ARG A 108 -22.54 12.80 -5.55
N GLU A 109 -23.27 11.71 -5.73
CA GLU A 109 -24.73 11.75 -5.85
C GLU A 109 -25.39 12.15 -4.53
N GLU A 110 -24.94 11.59 -3.41
CA GLU A 110 -25.42 11.94 -2.07
C GLU A 110 -25.14 13.42 -1.76
N GLU A 111 -23.94 13.92 -2.06
CA GLU A 111 -23.59 15.34 -1.94
C GLU A 111 -24.56 16.24 -2.74
N ARG A 112 -24.83 15.88 -4.01
CA ARG A 112 -25.79 16.61 -4.84
C ARG A 112 -27.18 16.63 -4.21
N ARG A 113 -27.67 15.48 -3.71
CA ARG A 113 -28.97 15.37 -3.03
C ARG A 113 -29.04 16.23 -1.77
N PHE A 114 -28.01 16.21 -0.93
CA PHE A 114 -27.95 17.04 0.28
C PHE A 114 -27.98 18.53 -0.06
N LEU A 115 -27.26 18.97 -1.10
CA LEU A 115 -27.28 20.36 -1.54
C LEU A 115 -28.65 20.79 -2.08
N GLU A 116 -29.33 19.93 -2.83
CA GLU A 116 -30.71 20.19 -3.28
C GLU A 116 -31.68 20.30 -2.11
N GLU A 117 -31.60 19.40 -1.13
CA GLU A 117 -32.41 19.47 0.07
C GLU A 117 -32.15 20.75 0.87
N LEU A 118 -30.88 21.11 1.04
CA LEU A 118 -30.49 22.32 1.74
C LEU A 118 -31.05 23.57 1.04
N LYS A 119 -30.98 23.63 -0.30
CA LYS A 119 -31.59 24.70 -1.11
C LYS A 119 -33.10 24.75 -0.91
N ARG A 120 -33.80 23.61 -1.01
CA ARG A 120 -35.27 23.54 -0.78
C ARG A 120 -35.65 24.03 0.60
N ARG A 121 -34.95 23.60 1.66
CA ARG A 121 -35.20 24.03 3.04
C ARG A 121 -34.92 25.52 3.24
N SER A 122 -33.82 26.03 2.68
CA SER A 122 -33.48 27.46 2.72
C SER A 122 -34.57 28.32 2.08
N HIS A 123 -35.09 27.92 0.91
CA HIS A 123 -36.21 28.60 0.28
C HIS A 123 -37.48 28.57 1.14
N LYS A 124 -37.79 27.41 1.76
CA LYS A 124 -38.93 27.28 2.68
C LYS A 124 -38.80 28.19 3.90
N ILE A 125 -37.62 28.23 4.53
CA ILE A 125 -37.34 29.13 5.67
C ILE A 125 -37.52 30.58 5.23
N THR A 126 -36.98 30.95 4.08
CA THR A 126 -37.11 32.32 3.55
C THR A 126 -38.57 32.69 3.29
N ALA A 127 -39.38 31.79 2.76
CA ALA A 127 -40.82 32.01 2.56
C ALA A 127 -41.55 32.23 3.90
N LEU A 128 -41.34 31.34 4.87
CA LEU A 128 -41.95 31.46 6.20
C LEU A 128 -41.50 32.72 6.94
N SER A 129 -40.22 33.11 6.83
CA SER A 129 -39.70 34.35 7.42
C SER A 129 -40.36 35.59 6.82
N ARG A 130 -40.67 35.59 5.51
CA ARG A 130 -41.43 36.68 4.88
C ARG A 130 -42.86 36.73 5.40
N ASP A 131 -43.52 35.58 5.55
CA ASP A 131 -44.90 35.54 6.04
C ASP A 131 -44.99 35.95 7.51
N LEU A 132 -44.02 35.53 8.34
CA LEU A 132 -43.90 36.00 9.71
C LEU A 132 -43.66 37.51 9.76
N ARG A 133 -42.80 38.06 8.87
CA ARG A 133 -42.58 39.50 8.78
C ARG A 133 -43.86 40.27 8.43
N LYS A 134 -44.65 39.79 7.46
CA LYS A 134 -45.96 40.38 7.14
C LYS A 134 -46.89 40.37 8.36
N GLN A 135 -46.92 39.27 9.11
CA GLN A 135 -47.73 39.18 10.33
C GLN A 135 -47.26 40.17 11.40
N THR A 136 -45.94 40.33 11.60
CA THR A 136 -45.41 41.34 12.52
C THR A 136 -45.71 42.76 12.08
N ASP A 137 -45.68 43.05 10.77
CA ASP A 137 -46.01 44.38 10.24
C ASP A 137 -47.49 44.71 10.48
N ILE A 138 -48.40 43.75 10.22
CA ILE A 138 -49.83 43.89 10.52
C ILE A 138 -50.06 44.06 12.03
N ALA A 139 -49.40 43.26 12.87
CA ALA A 139 -49.51 43.40 14.32
C ALA A 139 -49.05 44.78 14.79
N ALA A 140 -47.93 45.29 14.27
CA ALA A 140 -47.44 46.63 14.57
C ALA A 140 -48.44 47.71 14.15
N GLN A 141 -49.03 47.61 12.95
CA GLN A 141 -50.07 48.54 12.48
C GLN A 141 -51.29 48.54 13.41
N LEU A 142 -51.78 47.35 13.81
CA LEU A 142 -52.91 47.24 14.74
C LEU A 142 -52.56 47.81 16.12
N THR A 143 -51.36 47.57 16.63
CA THR A 143 -50.93 48.17 17.91
C THR A 143 -50.86 49.69 17.84
N PHE A 144 -50.40 50.26 16.72
CA PHE A 144 -50.42 51.71 16.49
C PHE A 144 -51.84 52.26 16.39
N GLN A 145 -52.74 51.56 15.71
CA GLN A 145 -54.17 51.92 15.64
C GLN A 145 -54.82 51.88 17.03
N LEU A 146 -54.54 50.86 17.85
CA LEU A 146 -55.03 50.77 19.21
C LEU A 146 -54.46 51.88 20.10
N HIS A 147 -53.16 52.17 19.99
CA HIS A 147 -52.54 53.25 20.76
C HIS A 147 -53.09 54.63 20.36
N SER A 148 -53.29 54.90 19.07
CA SER A 148 -53.91 56.14 18.59
C SER A 148 -55.39 56.26 18.94
N ALA A 149 -56.15 55.16 18.93
CA ALA A 149 -57.53 55.16 19.43
C ALA A 149 -57.58 55.43 20.94
N ARG A 150 -56.72 54.77 21.72
CA ARG A 150 -56.56 55.03 23.15
C ARG A 150 -56.20 56.50 23.40
N PHE A 151 -55.19 57.03 22.72
CA PHE A 151 -54.77 58.42 22.84
C PHE A 151 -55.92 59.40 22.58
N ARG A 152 -56.71 59.19 21.52
CA ARG A 152 -57.90 60.01 21.22
C ARG A 152 -58.94 59.97 22.34
N LEU A 153 -59.21 58.80 22.94
CA LEU A 153 -60.15 58.68 24.05
C LEU A 153 -59.67 59.37 25.32
N TYR A 154 -58.37 59.26 25.67
CA TYR A 154 -57.81 59.97 26.82
C TYR A 154 -57.89 61.49 26.65
N HIS A 155 -57.52 62.02 25.47
CA HIS A 155 -57.58 63.45 25.21
C HIS A 155 -59.02 64.00 25.24
N GLN A 156 -60.01 63.24 24.76
CA GLN A 156 -61.42 63.62 24.85
C GLN A 156 -61.97 63.61 26.29
N ALA A 157 -61.45 62.74 27.16
CA ALA A 157 -61.81 62.73 28.58
C ALA A 157 -61.22 63.93 29.32
N GLU A 158 -59.96 64.29 29.05
CA GLU A 158 -59.32 65.49 29.64
C GLU A 158 -59.97 66.80 29.16
N GLU A 159 -60.41 66.89 27.90
CA GLU A 159 -61.16 68.05 27.39
C GLU A 159 -62.58 68.15 27.97
N GLY A 160 -63.17 67.04 28.43
CA GLY A 160 -64.47 67.01 29.11
C GLY A 160 -64.42 67.32 30.61
N GLU A 161 -63.27 67.12 31.27
CA GLU A 161 -63.03 67.49 32.67
C GLU A 161 -62.40 68.88 32.84
N GLY A 162 -61.92 69.50 31.74
CA GLY A 162 -61.38 70.85 31.71
C GLY A 162 -62.36 71.99 32.04
N GLU A 163 -63.66 71.73 32.19
CA GLU A 163 -64.62 72.70 32.75
C GLU A 163 -64.93 72.48 34.24
N LYS A 164 -64.34 71.47 34.91
CA LYS A 164 -64.68 71.13 36.31
C LYS A 164 -63.51 70.90 37.27
N GLU A 165 -62.25 71.09 36.87
CA GLU A 165 -61.10 70.91 37.77
C GLU A 165 -60.12 72.09 37.80
N GLU A 166 -60.59 73.27 38.21
CA GLU A 166 -59.74 74.32 38.81
C GLU A 166 -59.77 74.27 40.37
N GLU A 167 -60.40 73.26 40.97
CA GLU A 167 -60.44 73.09 42.44
C GLU A 167 -60.16 71.65 42.85
N LYS A 168 -58.90 71.20 42.70
CA LYS A 168 -58.32 70.10 43.50
C LYS A 168 -56.80 70.00 43.29
N LYS A 169 -56.12 71.14 43.38
CA LYS A 169 -54.71 71.16 43.78
C LYS A 169 -54.67 71.22 45.31
N LYS A 170 -53.96 70.25 45.89
CA LYS A 170 -53.69 70.02 47.33
C LYS A 170 -54.65 69.02 47.96
N GLU A 171 -54.26 67.75 47.85
CA GLU A 171 -54.28 66.74 48.92
C GLU A 171 -54.18 65.38 48.25
N GLU A 172 -52.96 64.99 47.85
CA GLU A 172 -52.52 63.59 47.65
C GLU A 172 -51.02 63.58 47.24
N GLU A 173 -50.19 64.28 48.01
CA GLU A 173 -48.74 64.11 48.04
C GLU A 173 -48.34 63.83 49.48
N GLU A 174 -48.67 62.64 49.99
CA GLU A 174 -47.96 61.98 51.11
C GLU A 174 -48.54 60.59 51.35
N GLU A 175 -48.19 59.62 50.49
CA GLU A 175 -48.04 58.23 50.92
C GLU A 175 -47.05 57.51 50.01
N GLU A 176 -45.79 57.92 50.12
CA GLU A 176 -44.67 57.21 49.56
C GLU A 176 -44.23 56.09 50.52
N ARG A 177 -44.01 54.90 49.96
CA ARG A 177 -43.16 53.81 50.48
C ARG A 177 -43.72 53.00 51.66
N LYS A 178 -44.36 51.87 51.33
CA LYS A 178 -43.92 50.51 51.75
C LYS A 178 -44.87 49.43 51.22
N ALA A 179 -44.51 48.81 50.10
CA ALA A 179 -44.80 47.39 49.85
C ALA A 179 -44.00 46.92 48.63
N ARG A 180 -42.84 46.31 48.87
CA ARG A 180 -42.19 45.42 47.91
C ARG A 180 -43.11 44.20 47.69
N PRO A 181 -43.34 43.75 46.46
CA PRO A 181 -43.49 42.33 46.21
C PRO A 181 -42.15 41.80 45.69
N GLU A 182 -41.32 41.29 46.60
CA GLU A 182 -40.31 40.29 46.25
C GLU A 182 -41.02 38.97 45.93
N ALA A 183 -41.75 38.91 44.81
CA ALA A 183 -42.15 37.65 44.21
C ALA A 183 -41.00 37.19 43.30
N ARG A 184 -40.14 36.36 43.89
CA ARG A 184 -38.99 35.73 43.26
C ARG A 184 -39.35 35.12 41.90
N HIS A 185 -39.02 35.81 40.83
CA HIS A 185 -38.87 35.25 39.49
C HIS A 185 -37.67 34.28 39.47
N ARG A 186 -37.86 33.07 39.99
CA ARG A 186 -36.98 31.91 39.76
C ARG A 186 -37.77 30.78 39.14
N SER A 187 -38.27 30.98 37.92
CA SER A 187 -38.89 29.88 37.14
C SER A 187 -38.93 30.09 35.62
N HIS A 188 -38.61 31.28 35.09
CA HIS A 188 -38.73 31.52 33.64
C HIS A 188 -37.44 31.33 32.83
N CYS A 189 -36.28 31.14 33.45
CA CYS A 189 -35.06 30.79 32.73
C CYS A 189 -35.04 29.34 32.23
N SER A 190 -35.71 28.41 32.92
CA SER A 190 -35.79 27.02 32.47
C SER A 190 -36.66 26.86 31.21
N ALA A 191 -37.73 27.65 31.07
CA ALA A 191 -38.60 27.60 29.88
C ALA A 191 -37.94 28.19 28.62
N ARG A 192 -37.09 29.22 28.75
CA ARG A 192 -36.30 29.74 27.62
C ARG A 192 -35.17 28.80 27.24
N LEU A 193 -34.49 28.17 28.20
CA LEU A 193 -33.42 27.21 27.92
C LEU A 193 -33.96 25.91 27.26
N ARG A 194 -35.15 25.43 27.68
CA ARG A 194 -35.83 24.29 27.07
C ARG A 194 -36.37 24.54 25.66
N ARG A 195 -36.64 25.81 25.30
CA ARG A 195 -37.04 26.17 23.92
C ARG A 195 -35.82 26.29 22.99
N SER A 196 -34.67 26.72 23.50
CA SER A 196 -33.40 26.70 22.76
C SER A 196 -32.94 25.28 22.42
N GLU A 197 -33.26 24.31 23.27
CA GLU A 197 -32.91 22.89 23.10
C GLU A 197 -33.73 22.24 21.96
N ARG A 198 -35.05 22.49 21.91
CA ARG A 198 -35.94 21.97 20.85
C ARG A 198 -35.77 22.61 19.47
N VAL A 199 -35.22 23.83 19.39
CA VAL A 199 -34.91 24.47 18.10
C VAL A 199 -33.63 23.89 17.47
N ARG A 200 -32.82 23.16 18.24
CA ARG A 200 -31.62 22.46 17.75
C ARG A 200 -31.87 21.02 17.31
N GLU A 201 -33.08 20.49 17.48
CA GLU A 201 -33.46 19.13 17.08
C GLU A 201 -33.78 18.99 15.57
N CYS A 202 -33.82 20.10 14.81
CA CYS A 202 -34.07 20.07 13.37
C CYS A 202 -32.81 19.88 12.49
N VAL A 203 -31.64 19.71 13.10
CA VAL A 203 -30.43 19.24 12.41
C VAL A 203 -30.22 17.80 12.88
N PRO A 204 -30.17 16.80 11.98
CA PRO A 204 -29.77 15.46 12.36
C PRO A 204 -28.44 15.56 13.13
N GLN A 205 -28.44 15.20 14.42
CA GLN A 205 -27.22 14.88 15.16
C GLN A 205 -26.72 13.53 14.66
N GLU A 206 -26.41 13.44 13.37
CA GLU A 206 -25.41 12.50 12.94
C GLU A 206 -24.15 12.94 13.66
N ARG A 207 -23.66 12.08 14.56
CA ARG A 207 -22.32 12.21 15.11
C ARG A 207 -21.39 12.16 13.90
N ILE A 208 -21.08 13.30 13.32
CA ILE A 208 -19.98 13.45 12.38
C ILE A 208 -18.76 13.13 13.24
N LEU A 209 -18.37 11.85 13.23
CA LEU A 209 -17.02 11.46 13.54
C LEU A 209 -16.20 12.23 12.50
N GLY A 210 -15.74 13.42 12.88
CA GLY A 210 -14.69 14.09 12.13
C GLY A 210 -13.54 13.10 11.97
N PRO A 211 -12.74 13.21 10.90
CA PRO A 211 -11.63 12.29 10.69
C PRO A 211 -10.84 12.16 11.98
N GLU A 212 -10.68 10.91 12.42
CA GLU A 212 -9.88 10.55 13.59
C GLU A 212 -8.58 11.35 13.54
N LYS A 213 -8.21 12.03 14.65
CA LYS A 213 -6.99 12.82 14.69
C LYS A 213 -5.86 11.94 14.15
N PRO A 214 -5.15 12.33 13.07
CA PRO A 214 -4.13 11.49 12.49
C PRO A 214 -3.12 11.18 13.60
N SER A 215 -2.92 9.89 13.86
CA SER A 215 -1.81 9.46 14.70
C SER A 215 -0.53 10.06 14.13
N PRO A 216 0.34 10.65 14.98
CA PRO A 216 1.60 11.21 14.50
C PRO A 216 2.34 10.10 13.74
N MET A 217 2.76 10.40 12.50
CA MET A 217 3.44 9.41 11.69
C MET A 217 4.68 8.88 12.42
N PRO A 218 4.98 7.58 12.31
CA PRO A 218 6.24 7.05 12.84
C PRO A 218 7.41 7.80 12.20
N ASP A 219 8.40 8.12 13.03
CA ASP A 219 9.57 8.92 12.64
C ASP A 219 10.26 8.30 11.40
N PRO A 220 10.36 9.05 10.28
CA PRO A 220 10.99 8.54 9.06
C PRO A 220 12.48 8.21 9.26
N ALA A 221 13.11 8.71 10.33
CA ALA A 221 14.48 8.35 10.67
C ALA A 221 14.66 6.86 10.95
N LEU A 222 13.60 6.12 11.30
CA LEU A 222 13.64 4.66 11.49
C LEU A 222 13.97 3.89 10.19
N PHE A 223 13.78 4.50 9.02
CA PHE A 223 14.09 3.87 7.74
C PHE A 223 15.49 4.21 7.21
N LEU A 224 16.19 5.15 7.87
CA LEU A 224 17.48 5.67 7.41
C LEU A 224 18.68 5.05 8.13
N TYR A 225 18.44 4.25 9.18
CA TYR A 225 19.50 3.49 9.84
C TYR A 225 19.56 2.07 9.29
N PRO A 226 20.72 1.61 8.80
CA PRO A 226 20.94 0.20 8.51
C PRO A 226 20.94 -0.54 9.85
N PHE A 227 19.87 -1.26 10.17
CA PHE A 227 19.81 -2.12 11.34
C PHE A 227 20.59 -3.43 11.07
N PRO A 228 21.73 -3.70 11.72
CA PRO A 228 22.12 -5.08 11.92
C PRO A 228 21.20 -5.67 12.99
N GLN A 229 20.23 -6.47 12.55
CA GLN A 229 19.58 -7.56 13.30
C GLN A 229 18.87 -7.18 14.63
N ARG A 230 17.53 -7.08 14.58
CA ARG A 230 16.67 -7.44 15.72
C ARG A 230 15.84 -8.66 15.38
N LEU A 231 16.27 -9.81 15.89
CA LEU A 231 15.41 -10.96 16.15
C LEU A 231 14.47 -10.60 17.30
N LEU A 232 13.22 -10.26 16.99
CA LEU A 232 12.13 -10.27 17.98
C LEU A 232 11.02 -11.18 17.45
N PRO A 233 10.60 -12.22 18.19
CA PRO A 233 9.42 -12.99 17.85
C PRO A 233 8.16 -12.18 18.22
N LEU A 234 7.37 -11.80 17.24
CA LEU A 234 6.05 -11.19 17.47
C LEU A 234 4.95 -12.19 17.10
N HIS A 235 4.56 -13.00 18.09
CA HIS A 235 3.21 -13.53 18.18
C HIS A 235 2.35 -12.45 18.85
N ILE A 236 1.47 -11.80 18.07
CA ILE A 236 0.31 -11.08 18.63
C ILE A 236 -0.93 -11.66 17.95
N SER A 237 -1.58 -12.57 18.67
CA SER A 237 -2.90 -13.08 18.34
C SER A 237 -3.95 -12.05 18.77
N LEU A 238 -4.41 -11.21 17.86
CA LEU A 238 -5.66 -10.47 18.02
C LEU A 238 -6.79 -11.34 17.43
N ARG A 239 -7.25 -12.32 18.22
CA ARG A 239 -8.52 -13.02 17.97
C ARG A 239 -9.60 -12.42 18.87
N GLY A 240 -10.71 -12.06 18.23
CA GLY A 240 -11.84 -11.35 18.79
C GLY A 240 -12.48 -12.02 19.99
N HIS A 241 -13.09 -11.17 20.80
CA HIS A 241 -13.95 -11.51 21.91
C HIS A 241 -15.36 -11.80 21.34
N CYS A 242 -15.77 -13.07 21.34
CA CYS A 242 -17.17 -13.47 21.23
C CYS A 242 -17.43 -14.60 22.24
N GLY A 243 -18.35 -14.35 23.16
CA GLY A 243 -19.32 -15.31 23.71
C GLY A 243 -18.80 -16.54 24.48
N GLU A 244 -19.06 -16.51 25.79
CA GLU A 244 -19.60 -17.59 26.64
C GLU A 244 -19.37 -19.08 26.26
N GLY A 245 -18.91 -19.87 27.23
CA GLY A 245 -19.06 -21.32 27.19
C GLY A 245 -18.05 -22.05 28.08
N ASP A 246 -18.60 -22.79 29.03
CA ASP A 246 -17.94 -23.47 30.13
C ASP A 246 -16.86 -24.54 29.80
N SER A 247 -16.09 -24.83 30.85
CA SER A 247 -15.56 -26.16 31.23
C SER A 247 -14.30 -26.71 30.54
N GLN A 248 -13.22 -26.65 31.34
CA GLN A 248 -12.31 -27.76 31.68
C GLN A 248 -12.13 -28.89 30.65
N ARG A 249 -10.91 -29.05 30.11
CA ARG A 249 -10.11 -30.29 30.23
C ARG A 249 -8.73 -30.19 29.57
N GLN A 250 -7.81 -30.91 30.21
CA GLN A 250 -6.60 -31.55 29.68
C GLN A 250 -5.35 -30.71 29.39
N MET A 251 -4.51 -30.64 30.42
CA MET A 251 -3.05 -30.66 30.31
C MET A 251 -2.55 -32.06 29.89
N GLY A 252 -1.67 -32.12 28.88
CA GLY A 252 -0.77 -33.23 28.59
C GLY A 252 0.49 -32.67 27.94
N ARG A 253 1.62 -32.59 28.68
CA ARG A 253 2.83 -33.42 28.50
C ARG A 253 3.12 -33.72 27.02
N LEU A 254 4.32 -33.41 26.52
CA LEU A 254 5.49 -34.28 26.67
C LEU A 254 6.82 -33.52 26.57
N ARG A 255 7.77 -34.01 27.38
CA ARG A 255 9.20 -33.71 27.42
C ARG A 255 9.96 -34.48 26.33
N THR A 256 11.12 -33.96 25.93
CA THR A 256 12.45 -34.66 25.83
C THR A 256 13.52 -33.60 25.50
N ARG A 257 14.43 -33.23 26.43
CA ARG A 257 15.78 -33.78 26.75
C ARG A 257 16.79 -33.71 25.58
N VAL A 258 17.79 -32.82 25.64
CA VAL A 258 19.21 -32.98 26.14
C VAL A 258 20.03 -33.75 25.09
N THR A 259 21.11 -33.20 24.51
CA THR A 259 22.47 -33.18 25.10
C THR A 259 23.34 -32.01 24.60
N ARG A 260 24.09 -31.43 25.53
CA ARG A 260 25.37 -30.75 25.30
C ARG A 260 26.45 -31.82 25.44
N ASP A 261 27.50 -31.76 24.62
CA ASP A 261 28.84 -32.15 25.02
C ASP A 261 29.85 -31.28 24.29
N ASP A 262 30.81 -30.78 25.08
CA ASP A 262 31.95 -29.95 24.69
C ASP A 262 33.07 -30.83 24.10
N THR A 263 33.79 -30.31 23.12
CA THR A 263 35.21 -30.64 22.93
C THR A 263 35.92 -29.49 22.22
N ARG A 264 36.75 -28.77 22.98
CA ARG A 264 37.85 -27.89 22.51
C ARG A 264 39.14 -28.74 22.40
N PRO A 265 40.30 -28.16 22.02
CA PRO A 265 40.64 -27.32 20.86
C PRO A 265 41.89 -27.89 20.13
N GLU A 266 42.30 -27.36 18.98
CA GLU A 266 43.73 -27.28 18.63
C GLU A 266 43.99 -26.31 17.47
N THR A 267 45.07 -25.56 17.62
CA THR A 267 45.60 -24.47 16.79
C THR A 267 46.59 -25.00 15.74
N THR A 268 46.59 -24.45 14.52
CA THR A 268 47.85 -24.22 13.76
C THR A 268 47.59 -23.32 12.53
N ASP A 269 48.16 -22.11 12.61
CA ASP A 269 48.96 -21.36 11.62
C ASP A 269 48.64 -21.45 10.11
N LEU A 270 48.35 -20.27 9.55
CA LEU A 270 48.79 -19.78 8.23
C LEU A 270 49.16 -18.29 8.36
#